data_AF-K4IBD4-F1
#
_entry.id   AF-K4IBD4-F1
#
_cell.length_a   1.000
_cell.length_b   1.000
_cell.length_c   1.000
_cell.angle_alpha   90.00
_cell.angle_beta   90.00
_cell.angle_gamma   90.00
#
_symmetry.space_group_name_H-M   'P 1'
#
loop_
_entity.id
_entity.type
_entity.pdbx_description
1 polymer ?
#
loop_
_entity_poly.entity_id
_entity_poly.type
_entity_poly.pdbx_seq_one_letter_code
_entity_poly.pdbx_strand_id
1 'polypeptide(L)'
;MDLSKYTEVEGLLTRAKRLAEKFEMLPIFKLSLDKKAYAVSKLKIIWVQQDKSVSDYSTSLLTNKNELSNKTKVWRALNTDSTEANKTGSSIQKETPVICISNIENQNLAVRRHPLEFYKKSKHLIVQIIEALEPDVVIFGETYPFFESELRLNQMNSFGTCHATAKSGRIYINADHPNARMSGQYYFEDILKGYTAFKKQIDNSYPDALYENDLEILNNKICDSLNQIEKIKASLLKTLQYERLVEIKPIKDNLEQAFIDINKKPKHK
;
A
#
# COMPACT_ATOMS: atom_id res chain seq x y z
N MET A 1 -11.64 10.88 8.64
CA MET A 1 -10.52 10.08 9.19
C MET A 1 -10.76 9.87 10.68
N ASP A 2 -10.56 8.66 11.19
CA ASP A 2 -10.75 8.35 12.62
C ASP A 2 -9.67 9.05 13.48
N LEU A 3 -10.08 9.61 14.63
CA LEU A 3 -9.20 10.25 15.61
C LEU A 3 -8.12 9.29 16.13
N SER A 4 -8.40 7.98 16.14
CA SER A 4 -7.44 6.94 16.54
C SER A 4 -6.15 6.96 15.70
N LYS A 5 -6.22 7.27 14.40
CA LYS A 5 -5.07 7.32 13.49
C LYS A 5 -4.14 8.49 13.79
N TYR A 6 -4.66 9.59 14.34
CA TYR A 6 -3.80 10.69 14.78
C TYR A 6 -2.97 10.33 16.01
N THR A 7 -3.53 9.52 16.91
CA THR A 7 -2.79 9.00 18.06
C THR A 7 -1.64 8.11 17.60
N GLU A 8 -1.85 7.29 16.57
CA GLU A 8 -0.80 6.49 15.93
C GLU A 8 0.30 7.37 15.35
N VAL A 9 -0.05 8.40 14.56
CA VAL A 9 0.91 9.35 13.98
C VAL A 9 1.75 10.03 15.08
N GLU A 10 1.13 10.48 16.18
CA GLU A 10 1.87 11.07 17.31
C GLU A 10 2.81 10.06 17.99
N GLY A 11 2.39 8.80 18.08
CA GLY A 11 3.24 7.71 18.54
C GLY A 11 4.47 7.53 17.65
N LEU A 12 4.29 7.58 16.33
CA LEU A 12 5.37 7.48 15.35
C LEU A 12 6.32 8.68 15.41
N LEU A 13 5.79 9.90 15.57
CA LEU A 13 6.61 11.11 15.76
C LEU A 13 7.41 11.04 17.06
N THR A 14 6.81 10.54 18.14
CA THR A 14 7.50 10.32 19.42
C THR A 14 8.61 9.28 19.27
N ARG A 15 8.36 8.20 18.53
CA ARG A 15 9.36 7.17 18.22
C ARG A 15 10.51 7.73 17.39
N ALA A 16 10.24 8.63 16.44
CA ALA A 16 11.27 9.30 15.65
C ALA A 16 12.18 10.18 16.51
N LYS A 17 11.60 10.93 17.46
CA LYS A 17 12.37 11.74 18.43
C LYS A 17 13.28 10.87 19.32
N ARG A 18 12.73 9.81 19.92
CA ARG A 18 13.50 8.86 20.74
C ARG A 18 14.60 8.15 19.95
N LEU A 19 14.33 7.83 18.68
CA LEU A 19 15.34 7.27 17.79
C LEU A 19 16.47 8.27 17.56
N ALA A 20 16.14 9.53 17.29
CA ALA A 20 17.14 10.59 17.12
C ALA A 20 18.00 10.75 18.38
N GLU A 21 17.38 10.82 19.56
CA GLU A 21 18.07 10.87 20.86
C GLU A 21 19.01 9.67 21.08
N LYS A 22 18.57 8.44 20.75
CA LYS A 22 19.38 7.23 20.89
C LYS A 22 20.65 7.26 20.05
N PHE A 23 20.60 7.86 18.87
CA PHE A 23 21.76 8.02 17.98
C PHE A 23 22.48 9.37 18.23
N GLU A 24 21.99 10.14 19.20
CA GLU A 24 22.39 11.51 19.50
C GLU A 24 22.35 12.44 18.26
N MET A 25 21.40 12.21 17.35
CA MET A 25 21.20 12.98 16.13
C MET A 25 19.95 13.84 16.24
N LEU A 26 19.77 14.78 15.31
CA LEU A 26 18.49 15.46 15.14
C LEU A 26 17.54 14.57 14.31
N PRO A 27 16.22 14.64 14.53
CA PRO A 27 15.27 13.96 13.66
C PRO A 27 15.51 14.31 12.19
N ILE A 28 15.56 13.30 11.32
CA ILE A 28 15.77 13.52 9.88
C ILE A 28 14.54 14.08 9.17
N PHE A 29 13.43 14.27 9.88
CA PHE A 29 12.23 14.83 9.28
C PHE A 29 11.39 15.61 10.29
N LYS A 30 10.55 16.50 9.75
CA LYS A 30 9.53 17.25 10.46
C LYS A 30 8.21 17.11 9.71
N LEU A 31 7.15 16.74 10.43
CA LEU A 31 5.78 16.76 9.90
C LEU A 31 5.10 18.07 10.28
N SER A 32 4.56 18.77 9.29
CA SER A 32 3.60 19.86 9.46
C SER A 32 2.22 19.37 9.04
N LEU A 33 1.26 19.39 9.96
CA LEU A 33 -0.08 18.83 9.76
C LEU A 33 -1.09 19.59 10.63
N ASP A 34 -2.08 20.21 10.01
CA ASP A 34 -3.30 20.61 10.71
C ASP A 34 -4.29 19.44 10.68
N LYS A 35 -4.43 18.76 11.82
CA LYS A 35 -5.25 17.55 11.95
C LYS A 35 -6.72 17.80 11.64
N LYS A 36 -7.26 18.97 11.98
CA LYS A 36 -8.67 19.27 11.73
C LYS A 36 -8.89 19.46 10.25
N ALA A 37 -8.01 20.24 9.63
CA ALA A 37 -8.07 20.56 8.22
C ALA A 37 -7.91 19.30 7.33
N TYR A 38 -6.94 18.44 7.66
CA TYR A 38 -6.72 17.17 6.95
C TYR A 38 -7.84 16.14 7.18
N ALA A 39 -8.47 16.13 8.36
CA ALA A 39 -9.55 15.18 8.64
C ALA A 39 -10.80 15.42 7.77
N VAL A 40 -11.04 16.68 7.37
CA VAL A 40 -12.22 17.11 6.60
C VAL A 40 -11.92 17.36 5.12
N SER A 41 -10.66 17.24 4.68
CA SER A 41 -10.30 17.45 3.28
C SER A 41 -10.90 16.35 2.39
N LYS A 42 -11.56 16.74 1.30
CA LYS A 42 -12.08 15.80 0.29
C LYS A 42 -10.96 14.99 -0.37
N LEU A 43 -9.82 15.63 -0.61
CA LEU A 43 -8.62 15.02 -1.14
C LEU A 43 -7.47 15.20 -0.16
N LYS A 44 -6.89 14.08 0.27
CA LYS A 44 -5.77 14.03 1.20
C LYS A 44 -4.46 13.93 0.42
N ILE A 45 -3.67 14.98 0.49
CA ILE A 45 -2.38 15.05 -0.18
C ILE A 45 -1.28 15.12 0.88
N ILE A 46 -0.24 14.32 0.72
CA ILE A 46 1.01 14.46 1.47
C ILE A 46 2.11 14.88 0.52
N TRP A 47 2.88 15.88 0.92
CA TRP A 47 4.10 16.28 0.23
C TRP A 47 5.33 15.85 1.02
N VAL A 48 6.24 15.11 0.39
CA VAL A 48 7.52 14.69 0.94
C VAL A 48 8.63 15.45 0.22
N GLN A 49 9.37 16.31 0.92
CA GLN A 49 10.36 17.18 0.30
C GLN A 49 11.65 17.23 1.10
N GLN A 50 12.77 17.50 0.44
CA GLN A 50 14.04 17.73 1.12
C GLN A 50 14.07 19.13 1.73
N ASP A 51 14.55 19.22 2.97
CA ASP A 51 14.85 20.47 3.65
C ASP A 51 16.21 20.97 3.13
N LYS A 52 16.19 22.02 2.32
CA LYS A 52 17.43 22.72 1.92
C LYS A 52 17.89 23.51 3.14
N SER A 53 19.10 23.26 3.63
CA SER A 53 19.63 23.68 4.93
C SER A 53 19.25 25.08 5.44
N VAL A 54 19.11 25.12 6.76
CA VAL A 54 18.89 26.23 7.70
C VAL A 54 19.79 27.46 7.51
N SER A 55 20.88 27.41 6.72
CA SER A 55 21.69 28.62 6.45
C SER A 55 20.97 29.67 5.61
N ASP A 56 19.91 29.30 4.89
CA ASP A 56 19.06 30.23 4.11
C ASP A 56 17.65 30.42 4.72
N TYR A 57 17.38 29.79 5.87
CA TYR A 57 16.01 29.59 6.36
C TYR A 57 15.80 29.85 7.86
N SER A 58 16.55 30.77 8.48
CA SER A 58 16.01 31.46 9.66
C SER A 58 14.85 32.34 9.20
N THR A 59 13.61 31.90 9.44
CA THR A 59 12.30 32.57 9.20
C THR A 59 11.61 32.45 7.83
N SER A 60 12.18 31.82 6.79
CA SER A 60 11.61 31.88 5.42
C SER A 60 10.84 30.64 4.92
N LEU A 61 10.47 29.69 5.78
CA LEU A 61 9.45 28.65 5.45
C LEU A 61 8.07 29.26 5.04
N LEU A 62 7.96 30.59 5.07
CA LEU A 62 6.81 31.43 4.72
C LEU A 62 7.02 32.35 3.49
N THR A 63 8.17 32.42 2.82
CA THR A 63 8.45 33.57 1.90
C THR A 63 8.99 33.27 0.50
N ASN A 64 9.26 32.03 0.07
CA ASN A 64 9.42 31.81 -1.38
C ASN A 64 8.03 31.82 -2.05
N LYS A 65 7.55 33.03 -2.36
CA LYS A 65 6.22 33.28 -2.94
C LYS A 65 5.92 32.36 -4.12
N ASN A 66 6.94 31.97 -4.89
CA ASN A 66 6.80 31.11 -6.06
C ASN A 66 6.48 29.65 -5.67
N GLU A 67 7.14 29.09 -4.66
CA GLU A 67 6.91 27.70 -4.24
C GLU A 67 5.55 27.55 -3.54
N LEU A 68 5.21 28.52 -2.67
CA LEU A 68 3.89 28.60 -2.06
C LEU A 68 2.80 28.80 -3.11
N SER A 69 3.05 29.64 -4.11
CA SER A 69 2.14 29.84 -5.25
C SER A 69 1.94 28.54 -6.03
N ASN A 70 3.02 27.78 -6.30
CA ASN A 70 2.93 26.53 -7.06
C ASN A 70 2.19 25.44 -6.28
N LYS A 71 2.49 25.23 -4.99
CA LYS A 71 1.75 24.30 -4.12
C LYS A 71 0.27 24.66 -4.04
N THR A 72 -0.02 25.94 -3.89
CA THR A 72 -1.39 26.48 -3.89
C THR A 72 -2.11 26.18 -5.20
N LYS A 73 -1.46 26.37 -6.34
CA LYS A 73 -2.01 26.05 -7.66
C LYS A 73 -2.29 24.55 -7.81
N VAL A 74 -1.33 23.69 -7.46
CA VAL A 74 -1.48 22.22 -7.46
C VAL A 74 -2.70 21.83 -6.64
N TRP A 75 -2.76 22.26 -5.38
CA TRP A 75 -3.86 21.91 -4.49
C TRP A 75 -5.22 22.36 -5.01
N ARG A 76 -5.33 23.59 -5.52
CA ARG A 76 -6.59 24.11 -6.08
C ARG A 76 -7.04 23.31 -7.29
N ALA A 77 -6.13 22.95 -8.18
CA ALA A 77 -6.45 22.19 -9.37
C ALA A 77 -6.85 20.74 -9.06
N LEU A 78 -6.25 20.15 -8.02
CA LEU A 78 -6.62 18.81 -7.58
C LEU A 78 -7.95 18.80 -6.82
N ASN A 79 -8.38 19.94 -6.26
CA ASN A 79 -9.65 20.11 -5.54
C ASN A 79 -10.73 20.83 -6.34
N THR A 80 -10.67 20.87 -7.69
CA THR A 80 -11.55 21.68 -8.57
C THR A 80 -13.05 21.42 -8.48
N ASP A 81 -13.50 20.38 -7.78
CA ASP A 81 -14.92 20.15 -7.49
C ASP A 81 -15.44 20.98 -6.31
N SER A 82 -14.59 21.69 -5.57
CA SER A 82 -15.01 22.46 -4.41
C SER A 82 -15.26 23.93 -4.78
N THR A 83 -16.31 24.51 -4.19
CA THR A 83 -16.66 25.93 -4.22
C THR A 83 -15.60 26.87 -3.60
N GLU A 84 -14.37 26.39 -3.39
CA GLU A 84 -13.32 26.99 -2.56
C GLU A 84 -12.22 27.72 -3.36
N ALA A 85 -12.50 28.12 -4.60
CA ALA A 85 -11.57 28.87 -5.47
C ALA A 85 -11.00 30.16 -4.83
N ASN A 86 -11.62 30.66 -3.75
CA ASN A 86 -11.27 31.89 -3.06
C ASN A 86 -10.35 31.72 -1.83
N LYS A 87 -9.92 30.50 -1.48
CA LYS A 87 -9.01 30.27 -0.33
C LYS A 87 -7.61 30.85 -0.59
N THR A 88 -7.01 31.49 0.41
CA THR A 88 -5.65 32.06 0.32
C THR A 88 -4.57 30.97 0.41
N GLY A 89 -3.34 31.24 -0.06
CA GLY A 89 -2.26 30.24 -0.04
C GLY A 89 -1.88 29.75 1.36
N SER A 90 -2.11 30.57 2.40
CA SER A 90 -1.82 30.21 3.79
C SER A 90 -2.85 29.26 4.43
N SER A 91 -4.11 29.25 3.97
CA SER A 91 -5.10 28.25 4.42
C SER A 91 -4.85 26.89 3.76
N ILE A 92 -4.41 26.89 2.50
CA ILE A 92 -4.12 25.68 1.72
C ILE A 92 -2.91 24.91 2.28
N GLN A 93 -1.90 25.64 2.77
CA GLN A 93 -0.76 25.03 3.47
C GLN A 93 -1.15 24.30 4.76
N LYS A 94 -2.21 24.74 5.45
CA LYS A 94 -2.68 24.06 6.66
C LYS A 94 -3.42 22.77 6.31
N GLU A 95 -4.16 22.77 5.21
CA GLU A 95 -4.97 21.64 4.73
C GLU A 95 -4.14 20.52 4.07
N THR A 96 -2.90 20.79 3.66
CA THR A 96 -2.01 19.82 3.00
C THR A 96 -0.83 19.46 3.91
N PRO A 97 -0.81 18.27 4.54
CA PRO A 97 0.35 17.85 5.30
C PRO A 97 1.64 17.82 4.46
N VAL A 98 2.70 18.36 5.06
CA VAL A 98 4.04 18.39 4.48
C VAL A 98 5.00 17.67 5.42
N ILE A 99 5.66 16.63 4.90
CA ILE A 99 6.80 15.97 5.51
C ILE A 99 8.06 16.58 4.90
N CYS A 100 8.78 17.37 5.67
CA CYS A 100 10.11 17.86 5.30
C CYS A 100 11.15 16.86 5.80
N ILE A 101 11.99 16.33 4.91
CA ILE A 101 13.12 15.46 5.20
C ILE A 101 14.38 16.33 5.28
N SER A 102 14.92 16.50 6.48
CA SER A 102 16.19 17.16 6.71
C SER A 102 17.29 16.58 5.81
N ASN A 103 18.06 17.42 5.11
CA ASN A 103 19.23 16.95 4.39
C ASN A 103 20.26 16.38 5.38
N ILE A 104 20.53 15.08 5.27
CA ILE A 104 21.42 14.34 6.18
C ILE A 104 22.88 14.71 5.93
N GLU A 105 23.22 15.13 4.71
CA GLU A 105 24.57 15.58 4.36
C GLU A 105 24.97 16.85 5.13
N ASN A 106 23.99 17.65 5.56
CA ASN A 106 24.22 18.87 6.33
C ASN A 106 24.30 18.65 7.85
N GLN A 107 24.06 17.42 8.33
CA GLN A 107 24.26 17.10 9.74
C GLN A 107 25.70 16.63 9.94
N ASN A 108 26.62 17.58 10.15
CA ASN A 108 28.04 17.41 10.51
C ASN A 108 28.47 15.95 10.75
N LEU A 109 28.92 15.28 9.69
CA LEU A 109 29.35 13.88 9.65
C LEU A 109 30.61 13.58 10.49
N ALA A 110 31.20 14.59 11.13
CA ALA A 110 32.53 14.52 11.73
C ALA A 110 32.63 13.78 13.08
N VAL A 111 31.50 13.37 13.72
CA VAL A 111 31.58 12.88 15.12
C VAL A 111 30.89 11.54 15.40
N ARG A 112 30.05 10.97 14.53
CA ARG A 112 29.06 9.96 15.02
C ARG A 112 29.09 8.62 14.32
N ARG A 113 29.09 7.56 15.15
CA ARG A 113 29.01 6.15 14.77
C ARG A 113 27.55 5.86 14.35
N HIS A 114 27.35 5.27 13.16
CA HIS A 114 26.07 4.77 12.61
C HIS A 114 25.05 5.72 11.90
N PRO A 115 25.46 6.72 11.07
CA PRO A 115 24.52 7.54 10.28
C PRO A 115 23.58 6.74 9.37
N LEU A 116 24.09 5.66 8.76
CA LEU A 116 23.31 4.83 7.83
C LEU A 116 22.19 4.05 8.53
N GLU A 117 22.43 3.56 9.75
CA GLU A 117 21.41 2.81 10.50
C GLU A 117 20.30 3.74 10.99
N PHE A 118 20.67 4.92 11.50
CA PHE A 118 19.72 5.96 11.88
C PHE A 118 18.85 6.37 10.68
N TYR A 119 19.45 6.54 9.51
CA TYR A 119 18.74 6.88 8.29
C TYR A 119 17.73 5.80 7.89
N LYS A 120 18.16 4.53 7.80
CA LYS A 120 17.28 3.40 7.45
C LYS A 120 16.09 3.29 8.41
N LYS A 121 16.34 3.41 9.72
CA LYS A 121 15.28 3.32 10.73
C LYS A 121 14.31 4.50 10.65
N SER A 122 14.82 5.70 10.44
CA SER A 122 13.99 6.90 10.35
C SER A 122 13.15 6.93 9.06
N LYS A 123 13.71 6.46 7.95
CA LYS A 123 13.01 6.27 6.68
C LYS A 123 11.82 5.33 6.82
N HIS A 124 11.98 4.23 7.55
CA HIS A 124 10.87 3.31 7.85
C HIS A 124 9.74 4.00 8.61
N LEU A 125 10.06 4.91 9.55
CA LEU A 125 9.06 5.69 10.28
C LEU A 125 8.29 6.65 9.35
N ILE A 126 8.95 7.25 8.36
CA ILE A 126 8.27 8.11 7.37
C ILE A 126 7.24 7.29 6.57
N VAL A 127 7.62 6.09 6.12
CA VAL A 127 6.68 5.19 5.42
C VAL A 127 5.50 4.82 6.31
N GLN A 128 5.74 4.48 7.59
CA GLN A 128 4.66 4.21 8.55
C GLN A 128 3.73 5.43 8.74
N ILE A 129 4.28 6.65 8.76
CA ILE A 129 3.48 7.88 8.85
C ILE A 129 2.63 8.07 7.59
N ILE A 130 3.19 7.83 6.40
CA ILE A 130 2.44 7.89 5.14
C ILE A 130 1.27 6.90 5.17
N GLU A 131 1.50 5.66 5.62
CA GLU A 131 0.43 4.67 5.72
C GLU A 131 -0.63 5.06 6.75
N ALA A 132 -0.23 5.50 7.95
CA ALA A 132 -1.16 5.89 9.01
C ALA A 132 -2.04 7.10 8.63
N LEU A 133 -1.51 8.02 7.81
CA LEU A 133 -2.25 9.18 7.33
C LEU A 133 -3.20 8.89 6.17
N GLU A 134 -3.04 7.73 5.51
CA GLU A 134 -3.86 7.29 4.37
C GLU A 134 -4.14 8.40 3.35
N PRO A 135 -3.10 8.99 2.75
CA PRO A 135 -3.29 9.98 1.71
C PRO A 135 -3.84 9.32 0.44
N ASP A 136 -4.58 10.11 -0.34
CA ASP A 136 -4.99 9.76 -1.71
C ASP A 136 -3.81 9.99 -2.68
N VAL A 137 -2.99 11.01 -2.40
CA VAL A 137 -1.84 11.39 -3.23
C VAL A 137 -0.60 11.63 -2.38
N VAL A 138 0.53 11.06 -2.78
CA VAL A 138 1.85 11.33 -2.20
C VAL A 138 2.74 11.95 -3.26
N ILE A 139 3.23 13.16 -3.01
CA ILE A 139 4.12 13.91 -3.91
C ILE A 139 5.52 13.94 -3.30
N PHE A 140 6.48 13.27 -3.93
CA PHE A 140 7.89 13.37 -3.61
C PHE A 140 8.52 14.47 -4.45
N GLY A 141 8.94 15.57 -3.81
CA GLY A 141 9.76 16.60 -4.45
C GLY A 141 11.21 16.16 -4.48
N GLU A 142 11.60 15.39 -5.49
CA GLU A 142 12.94 14.77 -5.68
C GLU A 142 13.38 13.79 -4.58
N THR A 143 12.47 13.40 -3.68
CA THR A 143 12.80 12.52 -2.54
C THR A 143 12.44 11.05 -2.78
N TYR A 144 11.80 10.71 -3.90
CA TYR A 144 11.38 9.33 -4.18
C TYR A 144 12.52 8.30 -4.22
N PRO A 145 13.72 8.58 -4.77
CA PRO A 145 14.82 7.61 -4.75
C PRO A 145 15.20 7.17 -3.34
N PHE A 146 14.92 8.01 -2.34
CA PHE A 146 15.12 7.65 -0.94
C PHE A 146 14.13 6.61 -0.43
N PHE A 147 13.05 6.26 -1.12
CA PHE A 147 11.97 5.36 -0.66
C PHE A 147 11.62 4.22 -1.61
N GLU A 148 12.30 4.14 -2.76
CA GLU A 148 11.97 3.21 -3.85
C GLU A 148 11.82 1.75 -3.39
N SER A 149 12.80 1.24 -2.64
CA SER A 149 12.81 -0.16 -2.17
C SER A 149 11.71 -0.52 -1.17
N GLU A 150 11.21 0.45 -0.39
CA GLU A 150 10.29 0.26 0.71
C GLU A 150 8.86 0.40 0.25
N LEU A 151 8.62 1.35 -0.65
CA LEU A 151 7.30 1.55 -1.24
C LEU A 151 6.96 0.44 -2.25
N ARG A 152 7.98 -0.19 -2.87
CA ARG A 152 7.82 -1.27 -3.86
C ARG A 152 6.76 -0.91 -4.90
N LEU A 153 6.90 0.29 -5.47
CA LEU A 153 5.94 0.79 -6.45
C LEU A 153 6.18 0.09 -7.79
N ASN A 154 5.16 0.09 -8.64
CA ASN A 154 5.34 -0.27 -10.04
C ASN A 154 6.24 0.75 -10.73
N GLN A 155 6.72 0.41 -11.92
CA GLN A 155 7.43 1.37 -12.76
C GLN A 155 6.59 2.64 -12.94
N MET A 156 7.18 3.79 -12.64
CA MET A 156 6.51 5.07 -12.82
C MET A 156 6.48 5.50 -14.28
N ASN A 157 5.32 5.97 -14.74
CA ASN A 157 5.14 6.57 -16.05
C ASN A 157 5.63 8.01 -16.05
N SER A 158 6.29 8.45 -17.12
CA SER A 158 6.78 9.82 -17.27
C SER A 158 5.67 10.75 -17.78
N PHE A 159 5.56 11.92 -17.16
CA PHE A 159 4.69 13.02 -17.54
C PHE A 159 5.52 14.30 -17.52
N GLY A 160 6.37 14.49 -18.52
CA GLY A 160 7.26 15.66 -18.60
C GLY A 160 8.24 15.69 -17.42
N THR A 161 8.06 16.65 -16.51
CA THR A 161 8.97 16.87 -15.36
C THR A 161 8.60 16.06 -14.12
N CYS A 162 7.67 15.12 -14.23
CA CYS A 162 7.34 14.22 -13.13
C CYS A 162 7.14 12.80 -13.61
N HIS A 163 7.17 11.88 -12.66
CA HIS A 163 6.90 10.46 -12.84
C HIS A 163 5.78 10.07 -11.88
N ALA A 164 4.82 9.28 -12.32
CA ALA A 164 3.70 8.88 -11.47
C ALA A 164 3.34 7.40 -11.63
N THR A 165 2.75 6.84 -10.57
CA THR A 165 2.15 5.49 -10.55
C THR A 165 1.01 5.44 -9.54
N ALA A 166 0.10 4.47 -9.70
CA ALA A 166 -0.87 4.10 -8.67
C ALA A 166 -0.50 2.78 -7.99
N LYS A 167 -0.81 2.66 -6.71
CA LYS A 167 -0.75 1.40 -5.95
C LYS A 167 -1.72 1.46 -4.78
N SER A 168 -2.54 0.42 -4.62
CA SER A 168 -3.48 0.27 -3.49
C SER A 168 -4.39 1.51 -3.32
N GLY A 169 -5.02 1.96 -4.40
CA GLY A 169 -5.91 3.13 -4.39
C GLY A 169 -5.24 4.48 -4.19
N ARG A 170 -3.90 4.53 -4.11
CA ARG A 170 -3.11 5.75 -3.87
C ARG A 170 -2.27 6.12 -5.08
N ILE A 171 -2.17 7.41 -5.36
CA ILE A 171 -1.33 7.96 -6.43
C ILE A 171 0.00 8.43 -5.82
N TYR A 172 1.10 8.01 -6.43
CA TYR A 172 2.45 8.42 -6.08
C TYR A 172 3.03 9.22 -7.23
N ILE A 173 3.57 10.40 -6.92
CA ILE A 173 4.14 11.32 -7.90
C ILE A 173 5.55 11.68 -7.43
N ASN A 174 6.56 11.42 -8.24
CA ASN A 174 7.91 11.96 -8.07
C ASN A 174 8.08 13.15 -9.02
N ALA A 175 8.20 14.36 -8.49
CA ALA A 175 8.26 15.58 -9.29
C ALA A 175 9.57 16.33 -9.03
N ASP A 176 10.21 16.78 -10.10
CA ASP A 176 11.44 17.58 -10.03
C ASP A 176 11.12 19.00 -9.56
N HIS A 177 11.87 19.53 -8.59
CA HIS A 177 11.56 20.84 -8.04
C HIS A 177 11.75 21.92 -9.12
N PRO A 178 10.81 22.87 -9.28
CA PRO A 178 10.99 23.95 -10.25
C PRO A 178 12.27 24.72 -9.91
N ASN A 179 13.16 24.83 -10.89
CA ASN A 179 14.40 25.60 -10.81
C ASN A 179 14.32 26.82 -11.75
N ALA A 180 15.37 27.65 -11.81
CA ALA A 180 15.37 28.86 -12.64
C ALA A 180 15.10 28.59 -14.15
N ARG A 181 15.23 27.35 -14.62
CA ARG A 181 15.02 26.95 -16.02
C ARG A 181 13.65 26.32 -16.27
N MET A 182 12.87 26.04 -15.23
CA MET A 182 11.55 25.42 -15.34
C MET A 182 10.48 26.39 -14.83
N SER A 183 9.52 26.74 -15.69
CA SER A 183 8.39 27.55 -15.24
C SER A 183 7.57 26.75 -14.22
N GLY A 184 7.12 27.40 -13.15
CA GLY A 184 6.23 26.76 -12.17
C GLY A 184 4.91 26.27 -12.79
N GLN A 185 4.55 26.77 -13.97
CA GLN A 185 3.39 26.31 -14.74
C GLN A 185 3.60 24.90 -15.31
N TYR A 186 4.74 24.62 -15.95
CA TYR A 186 5.01 23.29 -16.52
C TYR A 186 5.07 22.22 -15.43
N TYR A 187 5.77 22.52 -14.33
CA TYR A 187 5.81 21.68 -13.14
C TYR A 187 4.41 21.29 -12.64
N PHE A 188 3.51 22.26 -12.59
CA PHE A 188 2.14 22.08 -12.15
C PHE A 188 1.31 21.25 -13.15
N GLU A 189 1.36 21.58 -14.44
CA GLU A 189 0.59 20.90 -15.48
C GLU A 189 0.96 19.42 -15.57
N ASP A 190 2.24 19.11 -15.39
CA ASP A 190 2.75 17.75 -15.45
C ASP A 190 2.29 16.90 -14.26
N ILE A 191 2.30 17.44 -13.04
CA ILE A 191 1.71 16.79 -11.86
C ILE A 191 0.22 16.51 -12.09
N LEU A 192 -0.52 17.49 -12.64
CA LEU A 192 -1.95 17.33 -12.90
C LEU A 192 -2.22 16.24 -13.93
N LYS A 193 -1.43 16.18 -15.02
CA LYS A 193 -1.52 15.09 -16.02
C LYS A 193 -1.31 13.73 -15.38
N GLY A 194 -0.26 13.59 -14.55
CA GLY A 194 0.04 12.35 -13.83
C GLY A 194 -1.11 11.94 -12.91
N TYR A 195 -1.62 12.88 -12.11
CA TYR A 195 -2.77 12.65 -11.24
C TYR A 195 -4.01 12.21 -12.03
N THR A 196 -4.41 12.96 -13.07
CA THR A 196 -5.62 12.66 -13.84
C THR A 196 -5.56 11.30 -14.52
N ALA A 197 -4.40 10.91 -15.05
CA ALA A 197 -4.19 9.61 -15.67
C ALA A 197 -4.47 8.46 -14.70
N PHE A 198 -3.91 8.52 -13.49
CA PHE A 198 -4.06 7.47 -12.49
C PHE A 198 -5.37 7.55 -11.69
N LYS A 199 -5.93 8.75 -11.51
CA LYS A 199 -7.24 8.92 -10.88
C LYS A 199 -8.31 8.20 -11.70
N LYS A 200 -8.30 8.37 -13.03
CA LYS A 200 -9.16 7.61 -13.94
C LYS A 200 -8.94 6.10 -13.82
N GLN A 201 -7.70 5.65 -13.65
CA GLN A 201 -7.42 4.22 -13.48
C GLN A 201 -7.98 3.68 -12.16
N ILE A 202 -7.82 4.41 -11.06
CA ILE A 202 -8.36 4.04 -9.75
C ILE A 202 -9.90 4.06 -9.77
N ASP A 203 -10.51 5.08 -10.36
CA ASP A 203 -11.99 5.17 -10.43
C ASP A 203 -12.60 4.08 -11.33
N ASN A 204 -11.82 3.55 -12.28
CA ASN A 204 -12.21 2.40 -13.10
C ASN A 204 -11.70 1.05 -12.56
N SER A 205 -11.00 1.05 -11.43
CA SER A 205 -10.53 -0.19 -10.81
C SER A 205 -11.70 -0.91 -10.14
N TYR A 206 -11.75 -2.23 -10.27
CA TYR A 206 -12.78 -3.06 -9.67
C TYR A 206 -12.75 -2.84 -8.15
N PRO A 207 -13.83 -2.37 -7.50
CA PRO A 207 -13.82 -2.06 -6.08
C PRO A 207 -13.34 -3.24 -5.25
N ASP A 208 -12.41 -3.03 -4.32
CA ASP A 208 -11.85 -4.09 -3.46
C ASP A 208 -12.95 -4.89 -2.75
N ALA A 209 -14.04 -4.26 -2.33
CA ALA A 209 -15.18 -4.94 -1.72
C ALA A 209 -15.92 -5.91 -2.66
N LEU A 210 -15.98 -5.59 -3.96
CA LEU A 210 -16.53 -6.50 -4.97
C LEU A 210 -15.54 -7.62 -5.27
N TYR A 211 -14.24 -7.33 -5.32
CA TYR A 211 -13.19 -8.32 -5.50
C TYR A 211 -13.14 -9.35 -4.35
N GLU A 212 -13.21 -8.90 -3.10
CA GLU A 212 -13.25 -9.77 -1.92
C GLU A 212 -14.52 -10.65 -1.90
N ASN A 213 -15.68 -10.07 -2.24
CA ASN A 213 -16.92 -10.83 -2.36
C ASN A 213 -16.84 -11.88 -3.48
N ASP A 214 -16.25 -11.54 -4.62
CA ASP A 214 -16.03 -12.48 -5.71
C ASP A 214 -15.04 -13.60 -5.30
N LEU A 215 -13.98 -13.28 -4.55
CA LEU A 215 -13.07 -14.27 -3.97
C LEU A 215 -13.79 -15.20 -2.99
N GLU A 216 -14.67 -14.67 -2.14
CA GLU A 216 -15.49 -15.47 -1.22
C GLU A 216 -16.43 -16.41 -1.98
N ILE A 217 -17.13 -15.91 -3.01
CA ILE A 217 -17.98 -16.71 -3.88
C ILE A 217 -17.16 -17.83 -4.56
N LEU A 218 -15.97 -17.51 -5.06
CA LEU A 218 -15.10 -18.47 -5.74
C LEU A 218 -14.61 -19.55 -4.77
N ASN A 219 -14.25 -19.15 -3.55
CA ASN A 219 -13.82 -20.07 -2.50
C ASN A 219 -14.95 -21.03 -2.08
N ASN A 220 -16.17 -20.51 -1.93
CA ASN A 220 -17.36 -21.33 -1.66
C ASN A 220 -17.63 -22.35 -2.78
N LYS A 221 -17.51 -21.94 -4.05
CA LYS A 221 -17.64 -22.87 -5.19
C LYS A 221 -16.56 -23.96 -5.22
N ILE A 222 -15.33 -23.62 -4.84
CA ILE A 222 -14.23 -24.60 -4.72
C ILE A 222 -14.56 -25.61 -3.62
N CYS A 223 -15.00 -25.15 -2.44
CA CYS A 223 -15.42 -26.02 -1.34
C CYS A 223 -16.56 -26.95 -1.74
N ASP A 224 -17.58 -26.45 -2.44
CA ASP A 224 -18.69 -27.26 -2.94
C ASP A 224 -18.21 -28.33 -3.94
N SER A 225 -17.30 -27.96 -4.84
CA SER A 225 -16.72 -28.88 -5.82
C SER A 225 -15.90 -29.99 -5.13
N LEU A 226 -15.12 -29.66 -4.10
CA LEU A 226 -14.38 -30.64 -3.31
C LEU A 226 -15.31 -31.61 -2.58
N ASN A 227 -16.41 -31.12 -2.01
CA ASN A 227 -17.42 -31.96 -1.37
C ASN A 227 -18.09 -32.93 -2.35
N GLN A 228 -18.33 -32.50 -3.60
CA GLN A 228 -18.86 -33.39 -4.65
C GLN A 228 -17.84 -34.45 -5.05
N ILE A 229 -16.56 -34.10 -5.19
CA ILE A 229 -15.48 -35.06 -5.50
C ILE A 229 -15.39 -36.14 -4.41
N GLU A 230 -15.44 -35.78 -3.13
CA GLU A 230 -15.40 -36.77 -2.05
C GLU A 230 -16.63 -37.70 -2.06
N LYS A 231 -17.82 -37.18 -2.42
CA LYS A 231 -19.02 -38.04 -2.60
C LYS A 231 -18.86 -39.02 -3.76
N ILE A 232 -18.33 -38.56 -4.90
CA ILE A 232 -18.06 -39.41 -6.07
C ILE A 232 -17.05 -40.50 -5.70
N LYS A 233 -15.95 -40.12 -5.04
CA LYS A 233 -14.92 -41.04 -4.56
C LYS A 233 -15.49 -42.10 -3.61
N ALA A 234 -16.33 -41.72 -2.66
CA ALA A 234 -17.01 -42.66 -1.76
C ALA A 234 -17.92 -43.64 -2.53
N SER A 235 -18.66 -43.15 -3.52
CA SER A 235 -19.53 -43.98 -4.38
C SER A 235 -18.72 -44.99 -5.20
N LEU A 236 -17.60 -44.55 -5.78
CA LEU A 236 -16.68 -45.41 -6.53
C LEU A 236 -16.06 -46.50 -5.64
N LEU A 237 -15.61 -46.14 -4.43
CA LEU A 237 -15.09 -47.10 -3.45
C LEU A 237 -16.13 -48.16 -3.08
N LYS A 238 -17.39 -47.75 -2.86
CA LYS A 238 -18.49 -48.68 -2.58
C LYS A 238 -18.75 -49.61 -3.77
N THR A 239 -18.72 -49.08 -4.99
CA THR A 239 -18.92 -49.87 -6.22
C THR A 239 -17.81 -50.90 -6.41
N LEU A 240 -16.54 -50.50 -6.24
CA LEU A 240 -15.38 -51.40 -6.25
C LEU A 240 -15.47 -52.51 -5.19
N GLN A 241 -15.98 -52.18 -3.99
CA GLN A 241 -16.22 -53.19 -2.95
C GLN A 241 -17.30 -54.19 -3.37
N TYR A 242 -18.39 -53.73 -3.98
CA TYR A 242 -19.43 -54.62 -4.50
C TYR A 242 -18.94 -55.52 -5.63
N GLU A 243 -18.19 -54.98 -6.59
CA GLU A 243 -17.61 -55.77 -7.69
C GLU A 243 -16.70 -56.89 -7.15
N ARG A 244 -15.83 -56.58 -6.19
CA ARG A 244 -14.98 -57.59 -5.52
C ARG A 244 -15.81 -58.66 -4.79
N LEU A 245 -16.91 -58.28 -4.13
CA LEU A 245 -17.79 -59.23 -3.45
C LEU A 245 -18.53 -60.15 -4.44
N VAL A 246 -18.94 -59.62 -5.59
CA VAL A 246 -19.58 -60.40 -6.67
C VAL A 246 -18.61 -61.40 -7.27
N GLU A 247 -17.34 -61.05 -7.47
CA GLU A 247 -16.31 -61.98 -7.97
C GLU A 247 -15.97 -63.10 -6.98
N ILE A 248 -15.94 -62.81 -5.67
CA ILE A 248 -15.55 -63.78 -4.64
C ILE A 248 -16.68 -64.76 -4.30
N LYS A 249 -17.95 -64.35 -4.43
CA LYS A 249 -19.10 -65.18 -4.02
C LYS A 249 -19.17 -66.55 -4.73
N PRO A 250 -19.05 -66.66 -6.07
CA PRO A 250 -19.04 -67.96 -6.74
C PRO A 250 -17.88 -68.85 -6.28
N ILE A 251 -16.71 -68.26 -6.01
CA ILE A 251 -15.54 -69.01 -5.53
C ILE A 251 -15.83 -69.57 -4.13
N LYS A 252 -16.40 -68.77 -3.24
CA LYS A 252 -16.79 -69.20 -1.90
C LYS A 252 -17.85 -70.30 -1.95
N ASP A 253 -18.92 -70.11 -2.72
CA ASP A 253 -20.02 -71.08 -2.86
C ASP A 253 -19.50 -72.43 -3.41
N ASN A 254 -18.59 -72.39 -4.40
CA ASN A 254 -17.93 -73.58 -4.94
C ASN A 254 -17.04 -74.29 -3.91
N LEU A 255 -16.31 -73.55 -3.08
CA LEU A 255 -15.48 -74.13 -2.01
C LEU A 255 -16.33 -74.77 -0.91
N GLU A 256 -17.43 -74.14 -0.50
CA GLU A 256 -18.37 -74.71 0.48
C GLU A 256 -19.02 -75.99 -0.06
N GLN A 257 -19.45 -75.98 -1.32
CA GLN A 257 -20.02 -77.17 -1.97
C GLN A 257 -19.01 -78.31 -2.07
N ALA A 258 -17.77 -78.02 -2.48
CA ALA A 258 -16.69 -79.01 -2.49
C ALA A 258 -16.43 -79.59 -1.09
N PHE A 259 -16.46 -78.77 -0.04
CA PHE A 259 -16.29 -79.22 1.34
C PHE A 259 -17.44 -80.12 1.81
N ILE A 260 -18.68 -79.81 1.42
CA ILE A 260 -19.85 -80.67 1.68
C ILE A 260 -19.69 -82.02 0.99
N ASP A 261 -19.28 -82.03 -0.28
CA ASP A 261 -19.19 -83.25 -1.07
C ASP A 261 -18.02 -84.15 -0.62
N ILE A 262 -16.90 -83.57 -0.15
CA ILE A 262 -15.82 -84.33 0.50
C ILE A 262 -16.28 -84.98 1.81
N ASN A 263 -17.12 -84.28 2.60
CA ASN A 263 -17.59 -84.79 3.89
C ASN A 263 -18.80 -85.74 3.80
N LYS A 264 -19.48 -85.79 2.64
CA LYS A 264 -20.38 -86.89 2.32
C LYS A 264 -19.56 -88.14 2.05
N LYS A 265 -19.18 -88.85 3.12
CA LYS A 265 -18.56 -90.17 3.04
C LYS A 265 -19.32 -91.04 2.02
N PRO A 266 -18.65 -91.74 1.10
CA PRO A 266 -19.30 -92.80 0.36
C PRO A 266 -19.80 -93.83 1.38
N LYS A 267 -21.10 -94.07 1.40
CA LYS A 267 -21.67 -95.23 2.09
C LYS A 267 -21.12 -96.44 1.35
N HIS A 268 -20.02 -97.00 1.83
CA HIS A 268 -19.55 -98.31 1.38
C HIS A 268 -20.69 -99.30 1.67
N LYS A 269 -21.29 -99.78 0.58
CA LYS A 269 -22.11 -101.00 0.56
C LYS A 269 -21.20 -102.21 0.66
#